data_AF-A0A2D9C9J9-F1
#
_entry.id   AF-A0A2D9C9J9-F1
#
_cell.length_a   1.000
_cell.length_b   1.000
_cell.length_c   1.000
_cell.angle_alpha   90.00
_cell.angle_beta   90.00
_cell.angle_gamma   90.00
#
_symmetry.space_group_name_H-M   'P 1'
#
loop_
_entity.id
_entity.type
_entity.pdbx_description
1 polymer ?
#
loop_
_entity_poly.entity_id
_entity_poly.type
_entity_poly.pdbx_seq_one_letter_code
_entity_poly.pdbx_strand_id
1 'polypeptide(L)'
;MFKLEGDRVLSPRGDVLAEKVYGEWQTKDAAVLDFLAGQDKPKKKTKPKAKATSDPVLERARDENGHFIADDPDTEVNEAWVVKTAKKIVGKK
;
A
#
# COMPACT_ATOMS: atom_id res chain seq x y z
N MET A 1 21.76 -18.94 12.20
CA MET A 1 21.36 -18.22 10.97
C MET A 1 19.96 -18.67 10.57
N PHE A 2 19.03 -17.73 10.36
CA PHE A 2 17.72 -18.05 9.80
C PHE A 2 17.86 -18.50 8.34
N LYS A 3 17.02 -19.44 7.91
CA LYS A 3 16.96 -19.90 6.53
C LYS A 3 15.58 -19.57 5.96
N LEU A 4 15.54 -18.97 4.78
CA LEU A 4 14.29 -18.76 4.04
C LEU A 4 14.11 -19.95 3.09
N GLU A 5 12.99 -20.67 3.23
CA GLU A 5 12.63 -21.81 2.40
C GLU A 5 11.23 -21.58 1.83
N GLY A 6 11.18 -21.07 0.60
CA GLY A 6 9.94 -20.68 -0.06
C GLY A 6 9.17 -19.66 0.78
N ASP A 7 7.99 -20.08 1.25
CA ASP A 7 7.08 -19.29 2.07
C ASP A 7 7.26 -19.49 3.59
N ARG A 8 8.38 -20.10 4.03
CA ARG A 8 8.67 -20.34 5.45
C ARG A 8 10.06 -19.86 5.84
N VAL A 9 10.20 -19.35 7.06
CA VAL A 9 11.50 -19.06 7.70
C VAL A 9 11.77 -20.11 8.76
N LEU A 10 12.93 -20.75 8.68
CA LEU A 10 13.36 -21.83 9.55
C LEU A 10 14.50 -21.39 10.48
N SER A 11 14.46 -21.89 11.71
CA SER A 11 15.55 -21.79 12.69
C SER A 11 16.74 -22.68 12.28
N PRO A 12 17.94 -22.50 12.86
CA PRO A 12 19.05 -23.42 12.66
C PRO A 12 18.75 -24.87 13.06
N ARG A 13 17.75 -25.06 13.93
CA ARG A 13 17.30 -26.36 14.42
C ARG A 13 16.16 -26.95 13.58
N GLY A 14 15.63 -26.19 12.61
CA GLY A 14 14.55 -26.62 11.72
C GLY A 14 13.14 -26.22 12.19
N ASP A 15 13.02 -25.38 13.22
CA ASP A 15 11.71 -24.88 13.68
C ASP A 15 11.18 -23.79 12.74
N VAL A 16 9.87 -23.77 12.47
CA VAL A 16 9.25 -22.72 11.66
C VAL A 16 9.06 -21.47 12.52
N LEU A 17 9.72 -20.37 12.14
CA LEU A 17 9.69 -19.08 12.83
C LEU A 17 8.78 -18.04 12.15
N ALA A 18 8.53 -18.20 10.84
CA ALA A 18 7.56 -17.41 10.10
C ALA A 18 6.97 -18.23 8.95
N GLU A 19 5.72 -17.99 8.62
CA GLU A 19 5.05 -18.59 7.46
C GLU A 19 4.28 -17.52 6.70
N LYS A 20 4.32 -17.57 5.38
CA LYS A 20 3.57 -16.65 4.52
C LYS A 20 2.20 -17.22 4.25
N VAL A 21 1.17 -16.56 4.78
CA VAL A 21 -0.23 -16.97 4.66
C VAL A 21 -0.97 -15.88 3.88
N TYR A 22 -1.58 -16.25 2.75
CA TYR A 22 -2.25 -15.31 1.82
C TYR A 22 -1.38 -14.12 1.39
N GLY A 23 -0.07 -14.32 1.29
CA GLY A 23 0.87 -13.27 0.90
C GLY A 23 1.42 -12.43 2.05
N GLU A 24 0.93 -12.63 3.28
CA GLU A 24 1.39 -11.92 4.48
C GLU A 24 2.23 -12.83 5.39
N TRP A 25 3.36 -12.31 5.87
CA TRP A 25 4.24 -13.05 6.78
C TRP A 25 3.65 -13.05 8.20
N GLN A 26 3.22 -14.23 8.65
CA GLN A 26 2.75 -14.46 10.01
C GLN A 26 3.96 -14.82 10.88
N THR A 27 4.48 -13.82 11.61
CA THR A 27 5.49 -14.02 12.65
C THR A 27 5.38 -12.97 13.74
N LYS A 28 5.75 -13.35 14.97
CA LYS A 28 5.80 -12.45 16.14
C LYS A 28 7.24 -12.07 16.50
N ASP A 29 8.23 -12.63 15.80
CA ASP A 29 9.64 -12.42 16.12
C ASP A 29 10.19 -11.23 15.33
N ALA A 30 10.58 -10.18 16.06
CA ALA A 30 11.14 -8.97 15.48
C ALA A 30 12.44 -9.24 14.71
N ALA A 31 13.25 -10.22 15.12
CA ALA A 31 14.48 -10.58 14.43
C ALA A 31 14.19 -11.22 13.06
N VAL A 32 13.08 -11.97 12.95
CA VAL A 32 12.66 -12.60 11.69
C VAL A 32 12.06 -11.56 10.73
N LEU A 33 11.33 -10.58 11.25
CA LEU A 33 10.84 -9.45 10.46
C LEU A 33 11.99 -8.62 9.88
N ASP A 34 13.02 -8.31 10.68
CA ASP A 34 14.21 -7.58 10.19
C ASP A 34 14.98 -8.40 9.14
N PHE A 35 15.11 -9.72 9.36
CA PHE A 35 15.69 -10.64 8.37
C PHE A 35 14.91 -10.64 7.05
N LEU A 36 13.58 -10.73 7.09
CA LEU A 36 12.71 -10.72 5.90
C LEU A 36 12.78 -9.36 5.17
N ALA A 37 12.79 -8.25 5.91
CA ALA A 37 12.98 -6.91 5.34
C ALA A 37 14.37 -6.75 4.69
N GLY A 38 15.38 -7.46 5.21
CA GLY A 38 16.72 -7.56 4.63
C GLY A 38 16.80 -8.43 3.38
N GLN A 39 16.04 -9.52 3.32
CA GLN A 39 15.94 -10.43 2.16
C GLN A 39 15.20 -9.80 0.97
N ASP A 40 14.17 -8.98 1.24
CA ASP A 40 13.40 -8.25 0.23
C ASP A 40 14.18 -7.06 -0.38
N LYS A 41 15.44 -6.82 0.02
CA LYS A 41 16.30 -5.86 -0.68
C LYS A 41 16.87 -6.51 -1.94
N PRO A 42 16.33 -6.26 -3.14
CA PRO A 42 17.02 -6.61 -4.36
C PRO A 42 18.38 -5.89 -4.35
N LYS A 43 19.44 -6.58 -4.79
CA LYS A 43 20.66 -5.92 -5.25
C LYS A 43 20.24 -4.73 -6.13
N LYS A 44 20.56 -3.52 -5.66
CA LYS A 44 20.40 -2.21 -6.33
C LYS A 44 19.62 -2.27 -7.67
N LYS A 45 18.32 -2.03 -7.61
CA LYS A 45 17.72 -1.05 -8.52
C LYS A 45 17.14 0.05 -7.63
N THR A 46 17.61 1.25 -7.84
CA THR A 46 17.13 2.50 -7.24
C THR A 46 15.61 2.54 -7.26
N LYS A 47 14.95 2.26 -6.12
CA LYS A 47 13.62 2.80 -5.86
C LYS A 47 13.81 4.33 -5.78
N PRO A 48 13.22 5.16 -6.66
CA PRO A 48 12.96 6.52 -6.26
C PRO A 48 12.14 6.40 -4.97
N LYS A 49 12.54 7.12 -3.93
CA LYS A 49 11.67 7.34 -2.77
C LYS A 49 10.30 7.67 -3.32
N ALA A 50 9.32 6.78 -3.13
CA ALA A 50 7.93 7.12 -3.28
C ALA A 50 7.74 8.28 -2.30
N LYS A 51 7.79 9.50 -2.81
CA LYS A 51 7.15 10.62 -2.15
C LYS A 51 5.75 10.09 -1.85
N ALA A 52 5.29 10.26 -0.62
CA ALA A 52 3.87 10.21 -0.33
C ALA A 52 3.21 11.26 -1.23
N THR A 53 2.88 10.86 -2.46
CA THR A 53 1.90 11.51 -3.27
C THR A 53 0.62 11.17 -2.53
N SER A 54 0.08 12.15 -1.82
CA SER A 54 -1.28 12.06 -1.29
C SER A 54 -2.13 11.48 -2.40
N ASP A 55 -2.61 10.25 -2.25
CA ASP A 55 -3.57 9.71 -3.18
C ASP A 55 -4.72 10.72 -3.26
N PRO A 56 -5.16 11.11 -4.47
CA PRO A 56 -6.32 11.97 -4.60
C PRO A 56 -7.50 11.30 -3.88
N VAL A 57 -8.03 11.97 -2.85
CA VAL A 57 -9.24 11.50 -2.19
C VAL A 57 -10.38 11.67 -3.19
N LEU A 58 -10.94 10.55 -3.64
CA LEU A 58 -12.14 10.54 -4.47
C LEU A 58 -13.33 10.76 -3.54
N GLU A 59 -14.06 11.85 -3.73
CA GLU A 59 -15.32 12.12 -3.02
C GLU A 59 -16.49 11.86 -3.96
N ARG A 60 -17.63 11.40 -3.43
CA ARG A 60 -18.85 11.28 -4.23
C ARG A 60 -19.28 12.63 -4.75
N ALA A 61 -19.52 12.72 -6.06
CA ALA A 61 -19.95 13.93 -6.73
C ALA A 61 -21.31 14.40 -6.18
N ARG A 62 -21.46 15.72 -6.04
CA ARG A 62 -22.72 16.36 -5.63
C ARG A 62 -23.09 17.46 -6.62
N ASP A 63 -24.38 17.62 -6.86
CA ASP A 63 -24.93 18.73 -7.65
C ASP A 63 -24.93 20.05 -6.86
N GLU A 64 -25.36 21.15 -7.49
CA GLU A 64 -25.45 22.48 -6.85
C GLU A 64 -26.42 22.50 -5.65
N ASN A 65 -27.32 21.53 -5.55
CA ASN A 65 -28.27 21.37 -4.46
C ASN A 65 -27.76 20.41 -3.36
N GLY A 66 -26.57 19.85 -3.52
CA GLY A 66 -25.95 18.90 -2.59
C GLY A 66 -26.43 17.45 -2.71
N HIS A 67 -27.23 17.10 -3.71
CA HIS A 67 -27.62 15.72 -3.98
C HIS A 67 -26.50 14.94 -4.66
N PHE A 68 -26.41 13.65 -4.38
CA PHE A 68 -25.44 12.80 -5.05
C PHE A 68 -25.78 12.63 -6.53
N ILE A 69 -24.79 12.84 -7.39
CA ILE A 69 -24.91 12.59 -8.82
C ILE A 69 -24.75 11.08 -9.03
N ALA A 70 -25.70 10.48 -9.75
CA ALA A 70 -25.64 9.09 -10.14
C ALA A 70 -24.66 8.90 -11.31
N ASP A 71 -24.14 7.69 -11.46
CA ASP A 71 -23.33 7.34 -12.62
C ASP A 71 -24.22 7.19 -13.85
N ASP A 72 -23.87 7.87 -14.95
CA ASP A 72 -24.60 7.75 -16.21
C ASP A 72 -24.02 6.59 -17.03
N PRO A 73 -24.80 5.51 -17.29
CA PRO A 73 -24.33 4.35 -18.04
C PRO A 73 -23.99 4.64 -19.50
N ASP A 74 -24.40 5.79 -20.05
CA ASP A 74 -24.10 6.19 -21.43
C ASP A 74 -22.74 6.90 -21.57
N THR A 75 -22.02 7.13 -20.46
CA THR A 75 -20.70 7.76 -20.46
C THR A 75 -19.59 6.77 -20.07
N GLU A 76 -18.45 6.83 -20.76
CA GLU A 76 -17.29 5.97 -20.46
C GLU A 76 -16.56 6.39 -19.16
N VAL A 77 -16.79 7.63 -18.70
CA VAL A 77 -16.14 8.21 -17.51
C VAL A 77 -17.15 8.30 -16.37
N ASN A 78 -16.80 7.77 -15.21
CA ASN A 78 -17.69 7.76 -14.05
C ASN A 78 -17.84 9.15 -13.41
N GLU A 79 -19.05 9.70 -13.45
CA GLU A 79 -19.39 11.03 -12.93
C GLU A 79 -19.72 11.02 -11.43
N ALA A 80 -19.93 9.84 -10.83
CA ALA A 80 -20.28 9.70 -9.42
C ALA A 80 -19.11 10.00 -8.47
N TRP A 81 -17.89 10.19 -8.98
CA TRP A 81 -16.68 10.45 -8.19
C TRP A 81 -15.88 11.65 -8.72
N VAL A 82 -15.49 12.56 -7.83
CA VAL A 82 -14.64 13.71 -8.15
C VAL A 82 -13.33 13.62 -7.38
N VAL A 83 -12.21 13.86 -8.08
CA VAL A 83 -10.88 13.96 -7.49
C VAL A 83 -10.76 15.26 -6.70
N LYS A 84 -10.74 15.15 -5.37
CA LYS A 84 -10.43 16.29 -4.51
C LYS A 84 -8.92 16.42 -4.39
N THR A 85 -8.35 17.23 -5.28
CA THR A 85 -6.97 17.70 -5.08
C THR A 85 -6.98 18.59 -3.84
N ALA A 86 -6.47 18.08 -2.72
CA ALA A 86 -6.26 18.88 -1.53
C ALA A 86 -5.37 20.07 -1.93
N LYS A 87 -6.00 21.25 -2.09
CA LYS A 87 -5.32 22.48 -2.46
C LYS A 87 -4.36 22.77 -1.32
N LYS A 88 -3.08 22.43 -1.50
CA LYS A 88 -2.02 22.87 -0.59
C LYS A 88 -2.17 24.38 -0.49
N ILE A 89 -2.62 24.84 0.66
CA ILE A 89 -2.58 26.24 1.04
C ILE A 89 -1.10 26.58 1.05
N VAL A 90 -0.59 27.14 -0.05
CA VAL A 90 0.73 27.75 -0.06
C VAL A 90 0.60 28.95 0.88
N GLY A 91 1.18 28.81 2.07
CA GLY A 91 1.18 29.88 3.06
C GLY A 91 1.72 31.14 2.42
N LYS A 92 0.90 32.20 2.36
CA LYS A 92 1.36 33.52 1.97
C LYS A 92 2.19 34.07 3.12
N LYS A 93 3.42 34.46 2.80
CA LYS A 93 4.40 35.12 3.66
C LYS A 93 3.88 36.47 4.15
#